data_AF-A0AAW4KUH3-F1
#
_entry.id   AF-A0AAW4KUH3-F1
#
_cell.length_a   1.000
_cell.length_b   1.000
_cell.length_c   1.000
_cell.angle_alpha   90.00
_cell.angle_beta   90.00
_cell.angle_gamma   90.00
#
_symmetry.space_group_name_H-M   'P 1'
#
loop_
_entity.id
_entity.type
_entity.pdbx_description
1 polymer ?
#
loop_
_entity_poly.entity_id
_entity_poly.type
_entity_poly.pdbx_seq_one_letter_code
_entity_poly.pdbx_strand_id
1 'polypeptide(L)'
;VNVYRQSLAGRYPMSSGSARDATLDDFGQFFSVGGVMDNYFRKYLQPYVDTSAQTWRWQPGAAQKLGIAPGVLQTFQRAATIRDAFFRS
;
A
#
# COMPACT_ATOMS: atom_id res chain seq x y z
N VAL A 1 -4.44 -6.78 -7.08
CA VAL A 1 -5.82 -6.24 -7.00
C VAL A 1 -6.85 -7.27 -6.52
N ASN A 2 -6.72 -8.57 -6.86
CA ASN A 2 -7.67 -9.60 -6.40
C ASN A 2 -7.79 -9.73 -4.88
N VAL A 3 -6.66 -9.83 -4.16
CA VAL A 3 -6.65 -9.98 -2.69
C VAL A 3 -7.44 -8.87 -2.00
N TYR A 4 -7.16 -7.60 -2.32
CA TYR A 4 -7.87 -6.46 -1.74
C TYR A 4 -9.40 -6.53 -1.93
N ARG A 5 -9.85 -6.81 -3.16
CA ARG A 5 -11.29 -6.84 -3.47
C ARG A 5 -12.01 -8.01 -2.80
N GLN A 6 -11.31 -9.11 -2.59
CA GLN A 6 -11.87 -10.32 -2.00
C GLN A 6 -11.93 -10.25 -0.48
N SER A 7 -10.94 -9.61 0.16
CA SER A 7 -10.79 -9.70 1.61
C SER A 7 -10.92 -8.40 2.38
N LEU A 8 -10.69 -7.23 1.76
CA LEU A 8 -10.65 -5.94 2.48
C LEU A 8 -11.69 -4.92 1.98
N ALA A 9 -12.06 -4.98 0.70
CA ALA A 9 -12.98 -4.03 0.11
C ALA A 9 -14.37 -4.11 0.78
N GLY A 10 -14.91 -2.96 1.18
CA GLY A 10 -16.23 -2.85 1.78
C GLY A 10 -16.31 -3.31 3.25
N ARG A 11 -15.17 -3.58 3.89
CA ARG A 11 -15.10 -3.99 5.30
C ARG A 11 -14.47 -2.92 6.17
N TYR A 12 -14.82 -2.88 7.45
CA TYR A 12 -14.12 -2.06 8.44
C TYR A 12 -12.70 -2.61 8.64
N PRO A 13 -11.65 -1.78 8.76
CA PRO A 13 -11.64 -0.31 8.81
C PRO A 13 -11.56 0.40 7.45
N MET A 14 -11.50 -0.34 6.33
CA MET A 14 -11.36 0.25 4.98
C MET A 14 -12.62 1.02 4.54
N SER A 15 -13.78 0.63 5.07
CA SER A 15 -15.04 1.34 4.98
C SER A 15 -15.58 1.54 6.39
N SER A 16 -15.53 2.78 6.89
CA SER A 16 -15.84 3.12 8.28
C SER A 16 -17.27 2.80 8.71
N GLY A 17 -18.23 2.81 7.79
CA GLY A 17 -19.63 2.47 8.05
C GLY A 17 -19.98 0.99 7.84
N SER A 18 -19.00 0.14 7.54
CA SER A 18 -19.28 -1.28 7.32
C SER A 18 -19.53 -2.01 8.62
N ALA A 19 -20.62 -2.77 8.68
CA ALA A 19 -20.92 -3.69 9.79
C ALA A 19 -20.11 -5.01 9.70
N ARG A 20 -19.26 -5.18 8.68
CA ARG A 20 -18.43 -6.36 8.49
C ARG A 20 -16.97 -5.98 8.64
N ASP A 21 -16.30 -6.63 9.59
CA ASP A 21 -14.87 -6.43 9.80
C ASP A 21 -14.03 -7.20 8.77
N ALA A 22 -12.87 -6.62 8.44
CA ALA A 22 -11.77 -7.34 7.86
C ALA A 22 -11.16 -8.24 8.93
N THR A 23 -10.76 -9.45 8.55
CA THR A 23 -10.02 -10.31 9.48
C THR A 23 -8.63 -9.73 9.71
N LEU A 24 -8.05 -9.99 10.88
CA LEU A 24 -6.66 -9.60 11.17
C LEU A 24 -5.68 -10.29 10.21
N ASP A 25 -5.98 -11.52 9.80
CA ASP A 25 -5.17 -12.28 8.84
C ASP A 25 -5.19 -11.63 7.45
N ASP A 26 -6.35 -11.24 6.94
CA ASP A 26 -6.48 -10.54 5.66
C ASP A 26 -5.77 -9.18 5.69
N PHE A 27 -5.91 -8.47 6.81
CA PHE A 27 -5.25 -7.20 7.02
C PHE A 27 -3.72 -7.37 7.07
N GLY A 28 -3.24 -8.37 7.80
CA GLY A 28 -1.83 -8.76 7.88
C GLY A 28 -1.26 -9.18 6.53
N GLN A 29 -1.94 -10.07 5.80
CA GLN A 29 -1.51 -10.51 4.48
C GLN A 29 -1.31 -9.34 3.51
N PHE A 30 -2.14 -8.29 3.62
CA PHE A 30 -2.07 -7.16 2.73
C PHE A 30 -1.07 -6.08 3.15
N PHE A 31 -1.05 -5.70 4.43
CA PHE A 31 -0.32 -4.54 4.95
C PHE A 31 0.96 -4.84 5.72
N SER A 32 1.22 -6.08 6.14
CA SER A 32 2.42 -6.42 6.93
C SER A 32 3.74 -6.20 6.17
N VAL A 33 4.86 -6.28 6.91
CA VAL A 33 6.19 -6.39 6.30
C VAL A 33 6.25 -7.68 5.49
N GLY A 34 6.63 -7.57 4.21
CA GLY A 34 6.56 -8.70 3.28
C GLY A 34 5.13 -9.06 2.82
N GLY A 35 4.12 -8.27 3.16
CA GLY A 35 2.76 -8.40 2.66
C GLY A 35 2.62 -7.96 1.21
N VAL A 36 1.39 -8.03 0.68
CA VAL A 36 1.10 -7.74 -0.74
C VAL A 36 1.58 -6.35 -1.17
N MET A 37 1.26 -5.30 -0.39
CA MET A 37 1.63 -3.92 -0.76
C MET A 37 3.13 -3.68 -0.68
N ASP A 38 3.78 -4.18 0.38
CA ASP A 38 5.22 -4.02 0.61
C ASP A 38 6.03 -4.75 -0.47
N ASN A 39 5.69 -6.01 -0.79
CA ASN A 39 6.37 -6.77 -1.84
C ASN A 39 6.22 -6.13 -3.21
N TYR A 40 5.02 -5.65 -3.55
CA TYR A 40 4.82 -4.99 -4.84
C TYR A 40 5.67 -3.71 -4.93
N PHE A 41 5.65 -2.88 -3.88
CA PHE A 41 6.44 -1.66 -3.85
C PHE A 41 7.94 -1.96 -4.02
N ARG A 42 8.49 -2.85 -3.19
CA ARG A 42 9.92 -3.22 -3.23
C ARG A 42 10.33 -3.77 -4.59
N LYS A 43 9.49 -4.62 -5.19
CA LYS A 43 9.80 -5.31 -6.45
C LYS A 43 9.70 -4.42 -7.67
N TYR A 44 8.70 -3.53 -7.73
CA TYR A 44 8.35 -2.83 -8.97
C TYR A 44 8.56 -1.32 -8.91
N LEU A 45 8.44 -0.70 -7.73
CA LEU A 45 8.39 0.76 -7.61
C LEU A 45 9.59 1.36 -6.88
N GLN A 46 10.17 0.66 -5.91
CA GLN A 46 11.26 1.17 -5.08
C GLN A 46 12.44 1.76 -5.88
N PRO A 47 12.90 1.17 -7.00
CA PRO A 47 13.98 1.76 -7.80
C PRO A 47 13.65 3.11 -8.43
N TYR A 48 12.36 3.46 -8.49
CA TYR A 48 11.82 4.61 -9.19
C TYR A 48 11.25 5.68 -8.24
N VAL A 49 11.38 5.48 -6.93
CA VAL A 49 10.77 6.32 -5.91
C VAL A 49 11.85 6.77 -4.93
N ASP A 50 11.86 8.06 -4.63
CA ASP A 50 12.58 8.62 -3.49
C ASP A 50 11.70 8.51 -2.23
N THR A 51 12.16 7.69 -1.28
CA THR A 51 11.52 7.48 0.02
C THR A 51 12.28 8.14 1.18
N SER A 52 13.28 8.97 0.89
CA SER A 52 14.13 9.62 1.92
C SER A 52 13.38 10.70 2.72
N ALA A 53 12.34 11.27 2.14
CA ALA A 53 11.50 12.30 2.76
C ALA A 53 10.16 11.74 3.25
N GLN A 54 9.50 12.49 4.15
CA GLN A 54 8.17 12.16 4.67
C GLN A 54 7.13 11.98 3.55
N THR A 55 7.24 12.75 2.48
CA THR A 55 6.39 12.63 1.28
C THR A 55 7.20 12.00 0.16
N TRP A 56 6.75 10.82 -0.29
CA TRP A 56 7.44 10.08 -1.34
C TRP A 56 7.25 10.77 -2.69
N ARG A 57 8.30 10.71 -3.52
CA ARG A 57 8.28 11.31 -4.85
C ARG A 57 8.78 10.32 -5.88
N TRP A 58 8.22 10.36 -7.07
CA TRP A 58 8.80 9.66 -8.20
C TRP A 58 10.16 10.28 -8.54
N GLN A 59 11.12 9.44 -8.89
CA GLN A 59 12.34 9.87 -9.55
C GLN A 59 12.00 10.59 -10.87
N PRO A 60 12.82 11.55 -11.33
CA PRO A 60 12.53 12.32 -12.53
C PRO A 60 12.19 11.46 -13.75
N GLY A 61 11.00 11.67 -14.32
CA GLY A 61 10.50 10.95 -15.50
C GLY A 61 10.09 9.50 -15.28
N ALA A 62 10.18 8.97 -14.05
CA ALA A 62 9.91 7.57 -13.79
C ALA A 62 8.42 7.21 -13.91
N ALA A 63 7.52 8.04 -13.37
CA ALA A 63 6.07 7.81 -13.48
C ALA A 63 5.60 7.75 -14.94
N GLN A 64 6.12 8.64 -15.80
CA GLN A 64 5.82 8.66 -17.23
C GLN A 64 6.35 7.42 -17.93
N LYS A 65 7.59 7.00 -17.65
CA LYS A 65 8.19 5.78 -18.23
C LYS A 65 7.41 4.52 -17.85
N LEU A 66 6.88 4.46 -16.64
CA LEU A 66 6.09 3.33 -16.16
C LEU A 66 4.62 3.40 -16.63
N GLY A 67 4.18 4.52 -17.21
CA GLY A 67 2.78 4.73 -17.60
C GLY A 67 1.81 4.73 -16.40
N ILE A 68 2.29 5.08 -15.20
CA ILE A 68 1.51 5.01 -13.97
C ILE A 68 0.98 6.40 -13.62
N ALA A 69 -0.28 6.46 -13.19
CA ALA A 69 -0.87 7.70 -12.68
C ALA A 69 -0.07 8.20 -11.45
N PRO A 70 0.25 9.51 -11.37
CA PRO A 70 1.02 10.07 -10.26
C PRO A 70 0.44 9.74 -8.88
N GLY A 71 -0.90 9.61 -8.79
CA GLY A 71 -1.70 9.27 -7.61
C GLY A 71 -1.44 7.89 -6.99
N VAL A 72 -0.82 6.97 -7.74
CA VAL A 72 -0.57 5.60 -7.27
C VAL A 72 0.45 5.58 -6.14
N LEU A 73 1.45 6.48 -6.17
CA LEU A 73 2.51 6.50 -5.16
C LEU A 73 1.95 6.79 -3.76
N GLN A 74 0.99 7.71 -3.65
CA GLN A 74 0.35 8.05 -2.38
C GLN A 74 -0.37 6.83 -1.77
N THR A 75 -0.85 5.90 -2.59
CA THR A 75 -1.47 4.66 -2.10
C THR A 75 -0.44 3.75 -1.41
N PHE A 76 0.74 3.59 -2.01
CA PHE A 76 1.82 2.82 -1.41
C PHE A 76 2.40 3.49 -0.17
N GLN A 77 2.54 4.82 -0.18
CA GLN A 77 2.99 5.56 1.00
C GLN A 77 2.02 5.38 2.17
N ARG A 78 0.70 5.49 1.95
CA ARG A 78 -0.32 5.23 2.98
C ARG A 78 -0.26 3.80 3.51
N ALA A 79 -0.08 2.82 2.62
CA ALA A 79 0.08 1.42 3.03
C ALA A 79 1.34 1.21 3.89
N ALA A 80 2.45 1.89 3.57
CA ALA A 80 3.66 1.85 4.38
C ALA A 80 3.45 2.50 5.77
N THR A 81 2.68 3.59 5.85
CA THR A 81 2.28 4.18 7.14
C THR A 81 1.45 3.21 7.99
N ILE A 82 0.47 2.53 7.38
CA ILE A 82 -0.32 1.50 8.07
C ILE A 82 0.60 0.36 8.54
N ARG A 83 1.47 -0.14 7.67
CA ARG A 83 2.47 -1.16 8.03
C ARG A 83 3.27 -0.75 9.25
N ASP A 84 3.84 0.45 9.22
CA ASP A 84 4.73 0.96 10.27
C ASP A 84 3.98 1.21 11.59
N ALA A 85 2.68 1.51 11.55
CA ALA A 85 1.86 1.70 12.76
C ALA A 85 1.43 0.39 13.43
N PHE A 86 1.18 -0.67 12.65
CA PHE A 86 0.58 -1.92 13.15
C PHE A 86 1.55 -3.11 13.23
N PHE A 87 2.67 -3.08 12.51
CA PHE A 87 3.55 -4.25 12.34
C PHE A 87 5.03 -3.98 12.63
N ARG A 88 5.41 -2.74 12.99
CA ARG A 88 6.73 -2.51 13.60
C ARG A 88 6.62 -2.74 15.11
N SER A 89 7.11 -3.90 15.53
CA SER A 89 7.43 -4.24 16.92
C SER A 89 8.85 -4.79 16.96
#